data_AF-A0A6J6C9C8-F1
#
_entry.id   AF-A0A6J6C9C8-F1
#
_cell.length_a   1.000
_cell.length_b   1.000
_cell.length_c   1.000
_cell.angle_alpha   90.00
_cell.angle_beta   90.00
_cell.angle_gamma   90.00
#
_symmetry.space_group_name_H-M   'P 1'
#
loop_
_entity.id
_entity.type
_entity.pdbx_description
1 polymer ?
#
loop_
_entity_poly.entity_id
_entity_poly.type
_entity_poly.pdbx_seq_one_letter_code
_entity_poly.pdbx_strand_id
1 'polypeptide(L)'
;MRALEVSHLSVNFGERNVLSDLSFSLAPGEIASLLGPSGCGKTTLLRAIAGLLQPSAGTIRLGTQLVGLSSVVLPAHKRQTGYVPQQGALFPHLNVARNIAFGLDKKTFSKQEISEITQEMLALIGMSGYESQMPTELSGGQQTRVALARALAVKPKMILLDEPFSALDAELRNELRTDVVALLRAQGTTAILVTHDREEALVSSDKVVLMRDGKIAQMGTPEEVYESPISPSIAVSTGDALVLDAQKFSNGSISYAISPSNAGQTPSESGFVVIRPEEISIKKAGTTGVAATLIQLDYYGHDAMLVLKIANDEKLIRARISGAIDFKVGDIVSIEHQGPVRFFAKM
;
A
#
# COMPACT_ATOMS: atom_id res chain seq x y z
N MET A 1 -2.13 24.06 5.73
CA MET A 1 -2.23 24.24 4.26
C MET A 1 -2.19 22.85 3.62
N ARG A 2 -2.96 22.59 2.56
CA ARG A 2 -2.98 21.27 1.86
C ARG A 2 -2.10 21.34 0.61
N ALA A 3 -1.35 20.28 0.32
CA ALA A 3 -0.62 20.13 -0.94
C ALA A 3 -1.53 19.57 -2.04
N LEU A 4 -2.40 18.63 -1.67
CA LEU A 4 -3.45 18.08 -2.54
C LEU A 4 -4.80 18.10 -1.81
N GLU A 5 -5.83 18.46 -2.54
CA GLU A 5 -7.21 18.29 -2.13
C GLU A 5 -8.03 17.71 -3.28
N VAL A 6 -8.66 16.57 -3.03
CA VAL A 6 -9.61 15.91 -3.91
C VAL A 6 -10.97 15.96 -3.22
N SER A 7 -11.98 16.49 -3.90
CA SER A 7 -13.32 16.68 -3.32
C SER A 7 -14.39 16.13 -4.27
N HIS A 8 -15.16 15.16 -3.79
CA HIS A 8 -16.28 14.52 -4.49
C HIS A 8 -15.94 14.05 -5.91
N LEU A 9 -14.69 13.61 -6.11
CA LEU A 9 -14.15 13.29 -7.42
C LEU A 9 -14.82 12.04 -7.99
N SER A 10 -15.39 12.18 -9.19
CA SER A 10 -15.94 11.05 -9.94
C SER A 10 -15.38 11.02 -11.35
N VAL A 11 -15.19 9.81 -11.90
CA VAL A 11 -14.66 9.57 -13.24
C VAL A 11 -15.42 8.43 -13.89
N ASN A 12 -16.02 8.72 -15.03
CA ASN A 12 -16.79 7.77 -15.84
C ASN A 12 -16.11 7.56 -17.20
N PHE A 13 -16.18 6.33 -17.71
CA PHE A 13 -15.87 6.00 -19.11
C PHE A 13 -17.14 5.48 -19.77
N GLY A 14 -17.81 6.34 -20.54
CA GLY A 14 -19.17 6.06 -21.00
C GLY A 14 -20.10 5.87 -19.80
N GLU A 15 -20.81 4.74 -19.77
CA GLU A 15 -21.71 4.38 -18.65
C GLU A 15 -20.99 3.75 -17.46
N ARG A 16 -19.71 3.37 -17.62
CA ARG A 16 -18.95 2.73 -16.54
C ARG A 16 -18.39 3.77 -15.59
N ASN A 17 -18.92 3.79 -14.37
CA ASN A 17 -18.35 4.56 -13.26
C ASN A 17 -17.11 3.84 -12.70
N VAL A 18 -15.94 4.50 -12.76
CA VAL A 18 -14.67 3.95 -12.26
C VAL A 18 -14.28 4.58 -10.94
N LEU A 19 -14.50 5.89 -10.76
CA LEU A 19 -14.31 6.58 -9.49
C LEU A 19 -15.63 7.22 -9.07
N SER A 20 -16.02 7.02 -7.82
CA SER A 20 -17.30 7.46 -7.27
C SER A 20 -17.09 8.28 -6.01
N ASP A 21 -17.34 9.58 -6.07
CA ASP A 21 -17.41 10.47 -4.91
C ASP A 21 -16.20 10.40 -3.95
N LEU A 22 -14.99 10.43 -4.52
CA LEU A 22 -13.76 10.34 -3.75
C LEU A 22 -13.39 11.68 -3.13
N SER A 23 -13.13 11.68 -1.82
CA SER A 23 -12.66 12.86 -1.08
C SER A 23 -11.49 12.51 -0.16
N PHE A 24 -10.35 13.18 -0.35
CA PHE A 24 -9.19 13.09 0.55
C PHE A 24 -8.26 14.29 0.36
N SER A 25 -7.32 14.46 1.30
CA SER A 25 -6.30 15.51 1.18
C SER A 25 -4.96 15.07 1.75
N LEU A 26 -3.90 15.66 1.21
CA LEU A 26 -2.52 15.48 1.68
C LEU A 26 -1.91 16.82 2.12
N ALA A 27 -1.16 16.78 3.20
CA ALA A 27 -0.33 17.89 3.65
C ALA A 27 0.95 18.01 2.79
N PRO A 28 1.60 19.19 2.75
CA PRO A 28 2.94 19.35 2.19
C PRO A 28 3.93 18.37 2.82
N GLY A 29 4.73 17.69 1.99
CA GLY A 29 5.70 16.68 2.42
C GLY A 29 5.11 15.33 2.83
N GLU A 30 3.79 15.18 2.87
CA GLU A 30 3.14 13.91 3.24
C GLU A 30 3.26 12.88 2.12
N ILE A 31 3.63 11.65 2.49
CA ILE A 31 3.70 10.50 1.60
C ILE A 31 2.48 9.62 1.84
N ALA A 32 1.66 9.41 0.81
CA ALA A 32 0.51 8.53 0.87
C ALA A 32 0.68 7.29 0.01
N SER A 33 0.29 6.13 0.54
CA SER A 33 0.20 4.89 -0.22
C SER A 33 -1.25 4.59 -0.59
N LEU A 34 -1.48 4.31 -1.87
CA LEU A 34 -2.79 3.94 -2.41
C LEU A 34 -2.86 2.43 -2.61
N LEU A 35 -3.64 1.76 -1.76
CA LEU A 35 -3.85 0.32 -1.76
C LEU A 35 -5.23 -0.03 -2.31
N GLY A 36 -5.38 -1.23 -2.86
CA GLY A 36 -6.66 -1.76 -3.28
C GLY A 36 -6.52 -2.82 -4.37
N PRO A 37 -7.57 -3.60 -4.65
CA PRO A 37 -7.51 -4.65 -5.66
C PRO A 37 -7.24 -4.09 -7.06
N SER A 38 -6.75 -4.94 -7.96
CA SER A 38 -6.59 -4.58 -9.36
C SER A 38 -7.92 -4.10 -9.95
N GLY A 39 -7.88 -2.98 -10.68
CA GLY A 39 -9.07 -2.40 -11.31
C GLY A 39 -9.96 -1.53 -10.42
N CYS A 40 -9.62 -1.28 -9.15
CA CYS A 40 -10.41 -0.39 -8.27
C CYS A 40 -10.30 1.11 -8.58
N GLY A 41 -9.47 1.51 -9.55
CA GLY A 41 -9.36 2.89 -10.03
C GLY A 41 -8.09 3.65 -9.61
N LYS A 42 -7.08 3.01 -9.01
CA LYS A 42 -5.82 3.66 -8.56
C LYS A 42 -5.13 4.48 -9.66
N THR A 43 -4.81 3.85 -10.79
CA THR A 43 -4.23 4.53 -11.97
C THR A 43 -5.14 5.63 -12.51
N THR A 44 -6.46 5.42 -12.49
CA THR A 44 -7.44 6.43 -12.93
C THR A 44 -7.39 7.67 -12.03
N LEU A 45 -7.27 7.48 -10.72
CA LEU A 45 -7.12 8.57 -9.75
C LEU A 45 -5.81 9.33 -10.00
N LEU A 46 -4.68 8.63 -10.15
CA LEU A 46 -3.39 9.25 -10.45
C LEU A 46 -3.44 10.06 -11.75
N ARG A 47 -4.02 9.52 -12.81
CA ARG A 47 -4.16 10.22 -14.10
C ARG A 47 -5.04 11.47 -13.99
N ALA A 48 -6.10 11.44 -13.19
CA ALA A 48 -6.93 12.62 -12.94
C ALA A 48 -6.14 13.71 -12.19
N ILE A 49 -5.37 13.33 -11.16
CA ILE A 49 -4.51 14.26 -10.41
C ILE A 49 -3.37 14.81 -11.29
N ALA A 50 -2.79 13.99 -12.16
CA ALA A 50 -1.76 14.39 -13.12
C ALA A 50 -2.28 15.28 -14.26
N GLY A 51 -3.61 15.35 -14.46
CA GLY A 51 -4.21 16.10 -15.58
C GLY A 51 -4.13 15.40 -16.93
N LEU A 52 -3.96 14.07 -16.88
CA LEU A 52 -4.03 13.18 -18.03
C LEU A 52 -5.45 12.66 -18.27
N LEU A 53 -6.36 12.92 -17.33
CA LEU A 53 -7.75 12.52 -17.40
C LEU A 53 -8.66 13.62 -16.82
N GLN A 54 -9.79 13.87 -17.48
CA GLN A 54 -10.79 14.82 -17.04
C GLN A 54 -11.77 14.15 -16.06
N PRO A 55 -12.00 14.76 -14.88
CA PRO A 55 -13.07 14.33 -13.99
C PRO A 55 -14.45 14.44 -14.65
N SER A 56 -15.38 13.56 -14.26
CA SER A 56 -16.80 13.70 -14.60
C SER A 56 -17.55 14.56 -13.58
N ALA A 57 -17.10 14.57 -12.32
CA ALA A 57 -17.60 15.43 -11.25
C ALA A 57 -16.52 15.67 -10.18
N GLY A 58 -16.78 16.60 -9.27
CA GLY A 58 -15.86 16.97 -8.19
C GLY A 58 -14.71 17.86 -8.65
N THR A 59 -13.75 18.08 -7.75
CA THR A 59 -12.65 19.01 -7.95
C THR A 59 -11.32 18.44 -7.46
N ILE A 60 -10.23 18.88 -8.09
CA ILE A 60 -8.85 18.62 -7.69
C ILE A 60 -8.13 19.96 -7.53
N ARG A 61 -7.52 20.19 -6.37
CA ARG A 61 -6.67 21.36 -6.09
C ARG A 61 -5.25 20.92 -5.72
N LEU A 62 -4.27 21.64 -6.24
CA LEU A 62 -2.87 21.54 -5.84
C LEU A 62 -2.47 22.85 -5.15
N GLY A 63 -2.18 22.78 -3.85
CA GLY A 63 -2.13 23.98 -3.03
C GLY A 63 -3.46 24.75 -3.08
N THR A 64 -3.39 26.03 -3.43
CA THR A 64 -4.57 26.89 -3.62
C THR A 64 -5.16 26.81 -5.04
N GLN A 65 -4.41 26.26 -6.00
CA GLN A 65 -4.76 26.25 -7.41
C GLN A 65 -5.77 25.14 -7.73
N LEU A 66 -6.92 25.51 -8.28
CA LEU A 66 -7.87 24.57 -8.86
C LEU A 66 -7.31 24.04 -10.19
N VAL A 67 -7.03 22.75 -10.27
CA VAL A 67 -6.37 22.14 -11.44
C VAL A 67 -7.27 21.22 -12.24
N GLY A 68 -8.37 20.72 -11.67
CA GLY A 68 -9.31 19.87 -12.39
C GLY A 68 -10.72 19.94 -11.83
N LEU A 69 -11.70 19.96 -12.74
CA LEU A 69 -13.11 19.74 -12.51
C LEU A 69 -13.77 19.24 -13.80
N SER A 70 -15.08 19.02 -13.78
CA SER A 70 -15.83 18.45 -14.90
C SER A 70 -15.81 19.29 -16.18
N SER A 71 -15.65 20.61 -16.08
CA SER A 71 -15.64 21.51 -17.25
C SER A 71 -14.25 21.96 -17.70
N VAL A 72 -13.22 21.81 -16.85
CA VAL A 72 -11.87 22.29 -17.16
C VAL A 72 -10.80 21.47 -16.45
N VAL A 73 -9.73 21.19 -17.19
CA VAL A 73 -8.54 20.46 -16.73
C VAL A 73 -7.33 21.29 -17.08
N LEU A 74 -6.57 21.70 -16.07
CA LEU A 74 -5.26 22.29 -16.27
C LEU A 74 -4.34 21.20 -16.85
N PRO A 75 -3.65 21.42 -17.98
CA PRO A 75 -2.77 20.42 -18.58
C PRO A 75 -1.63 19.99 -17.65
N ALA A 76 -1.18 18.75 -17.76
CA ALA A 76 -0.15 18.14 -16.90
C ALA A 76 1.11 19.02 -16.72
N HIS A 77 1.64 19.60 -17.81
CA HIS A 77 2.84 20.44 -17.76
C HIS A 77 2.70 21.73 -16.95
N LYS A 78 1.47 22.16 -16.63
CA LYS A 78 1.19 23.34 -15.79
C LYS A 78 0.93 22.99 -14.31
N ARG A 79 0.90 21.70 -13.96
CA ARG A 79 0.58 21.24 -12.58
C ARG A 79 1.80 21.15 -11.67
N GLN A 80 3.02 21.25 -12.20
CA GLN A 80 4.26 21.08 -11.43
C GLN A 80 4.34 19.74 -10.67
N THR A 81 3.72 18.69 -11.23
CA THR A 81 3.70 17.32 -10.69
C THR A 81 4.58 16.40 -11.51
N GLY A 82 5.36 15.53 -10.86
CA GLY A 82 5.97 14.36 -11.49
C GLY A 82 4.96 13.22 -11.60
N TYR A 83 4.93 12.50 -12.72
CA TYR A 83 4.14 11.27 -12.88
C TYR A 83 5.01 10.15 -13.46
N VAL A 84 5.06 9.03 -12.75
CA VAL A 84 5.72 7.80 -13.20
C VAL A 84 4.63 6.76 -13.45
N PRO A 85 4.30 6.46 -14.72
CA PRO A 85 3.33 5.42 -15.04
C PRO A 85 3.90 4.03 -14.77
N GLN A 86 3.01 3.04 -14.60
CA GLN A 86 3.35 1.62 -14.38
C GLN A 86 4.25 1.04 -15.47
N GLN A 87 4.10 1.48 -16.72
CA GLN A 87 5.00 1.13 -17.81
C GLN A 87 5.92 2.31 -18.12
N GLY A 88 7.23 2.12 -17.93
CA GLY A 88 8.27 3.13 -18.11
C GLY A 88 8.26 3.76 -19.51
N ALA A 89 7.53 4.86 -19.68
CA ALA A 89 7.42 5.60 -20.94
C ALA A 89 8.69 6.43 -21.20
N LEU A 90 9.80 5.76 -21.50
CA LEU A 90 11.05 6.41 -21.91
C LEU A 90 10.94 7.01 -23.30
N PHE A 91 11.70 8.05 -23.56
CA PHE A 91 11.84 8.60 -24.90
C PHE A 91 12.77 7.68 -25.70
N PRO A 92 12.27 6.99 -26.74
CA PRO A 92 13.02 5.93 -27.42
C PRO A 92 14.24 6.45 -28.20
N HIS A 93 14.25 7.74 -28.51
CA HIS A 93 15.32 8.41 -29.25
C HIS A 93 16.37 9.08 -28.34
N LEU A 94 16.25 8.94 -27.02
CA LEU A 94 17.19 9.47 -26.04
C LEU A 94 17.83 8.31 -25.29
N ASN A 95 19.12 8.41 -25.01
CA ASN A 95 19.79 7.47 -24.11
C ASN A 95 19.37 7.69 -22.65
N VAL A 96 19.83 6.84 -21.74
CA VAL A 96 19.49 6.91 -20.31
C VAL A 96 19.79 8.29 -19.72
N ALA A 97 21.01 8.80 -19.89
CA ALA A 97 21.40 10.10 -19.32
C ALA A 97 20.50 11.24 -19.83
N ARG A 98 20.17 11.24 -21.13
CA ARG A 98 19.27 12.23 -21.73
C ARG A 98 17.82 12.05 -21.30
N ASN A 99 17.37 10.82 -21.03
CA ASN A 99 16.05 10.56 -20.46
C ASN A 99 15.96 11.19 -19.06
N ILE A 100 16.93 10.93 -18.20
CA ILE A 100 16.98 11.46 -16.83
C ILE A 100 17.03 12.99 -16.85
N ALA A 101 17.93 13.56 -17.66
CA ALA A 101 18.11 15.01 -17.78
C ALA A 101 16.98 15.75 -18.51
N PHE A 102 16.01 15.03 -19.11
CA PHE A 102 15.04 15.63 -20.04
C PHE A 102 14.24 16.77 -19.43
N GLY A 103 13.86 16.65 -18.15
CA GLY A 103 13.05 17.65 -17.46
C GLY A 103 13.84 18.83 -16.89
N LEU A 104 15.18 18.82 -16.96
CA LEU A 104 16.03 19.87 -16.42
C LEU A 104 16.14 21.02 -17.43
N ASP A 105 15.60 22.18 -17.08
CA ASP A 105 15.64 23.37 -17.95
C ASP A 105 17.06 23.93 -18.04
N LYS A 106 17.61 23.97 -19.26
CA LYS A 106 18.94 24.52 -19.56
C LYS A 106 19.07 26.02 -19.30
N LYS A 107 17.96 26.74 -19.09
CA LYS A 107 17.96 28.14 -18.64
C LYS A 107 18.15 28.27 -17.13
N THR A 108 17.77 27.23 -16.38
CA THR A 108 17.83 27.20 -14.92
C THR A 108 19.09 26.50 -14.42
N PHE A 109 19.52 25.43 -15.11
CA PHE A 109 20.67 24.62 -14.73
C PHE A 109 21.79 24.70 -15.77
N SER A 110 23.02 24.87 -15.30
CA SER A 110 24.23 24.77 -16.11
C SER A 110 24.45 23.33 -16.60
N LYS A 111 25.29 23.16 -17.62
CA LYS A 111 25.66 21.82 -18.11
C LYS A 111 26.29 20.94 -17.02
N GLN A 112 27.05 21.57 -16.12
CA GLN A 112 27.69 20.87 -15.01
C GLN A 112 26.65 20.38 -14.00
N GLU A 113 25.72 21.25 -13.57
CA GLU A 113 24.64 20.86 -12.64
C GLU A 113 23.75 19.78 -13.24
N ILE A 114 23.41 19.86 -14.53
CA ILE A 114 22.66 18.80 -15.22
C ILE A 114 23.41 17.47 -15.16
N SER A 115 24.72 17.49 -15.38
CA SER A 115 25.55 16.28 -15.31
C SER A 115 25.60 15.71 -13.89
N GLU A 116 25.77 16.55 -12.87
CA GLU A 116 25.82 16.16 -11.47
C GLU A 116 24.49 15.54 -11.02
N ILE A 117 23.36 16.20 -11.31
CA ILE A 117 22.02 15.66 -11.00
C ILE A 117 21.80 14.33 -11.73
N THR A 118 22.22 14.21 -12.99
CA THR A 118 22.06 12.97 -13.75
C THR A 118 22.86 11.83 -13.13
N GLN A 119 24.09 12.09 -12.68
CA GLN A 119 24.94 11.11 -12.01
C GLN A 119 24.37 10.70 -10.63
N GLU A 120 23.87 11.67 -9.86
CA GLU A 120 23.19 11.41 -8.57
C GLU A 120 21.99 10.48 -8.79
N MET A 121 21.15 10.75 -9.79
CA MET A 121 19.98 9.93 -10.09
C MET A 121 20.33 8.55 -10.64
N LEU A 122 21.43 8.41 -11.39
CA LEU A 122 21.95 7.10 -11.83
C LEU A 122 22.45 6.25 -10.66
N ALA A 123 23.15 6.88 -9.72
CA ALA A 123 23.60 6.21 -8.50
C ALA A 123 22.41 5.75 -7.66
N LEU A 124 21.40 6.62 -7.45
CA LEU A 124 20.18 6.30 -6.72
C LEU A 124 19.47 5.05 -7.25
N ILE A 125 19.41 4.88 -8.57
CA ILE A 125 18.72 3.74 -9.19
C ILE A 125 19.64 2.52 -9.42
N GLY A 126 20.89 2.57 -8.97
CA GLY A 126 21.88 1.51 -9.17
C GLY A 126 22.20 1.26 -10.64
N MET A 127 22.31 2.32 -11.45
CA MET A 127 22.58 2.23 -12.90
C MET A 127 23.76 3.09 -13.36
N SER A 128 24.71 3.42 -12.46
CA SER A 128 26.00 4.01 -12.86
C SER A 128 26.67 3.17 -13.96
N GLY A 129 27.15 3.80 -15.03
CA GLY A 129 27.72 3.10 -16.20
C GLY A 129 26.72 2.81 -17.34
N TYR A 130 25.42 3.10 -17.15
CA TYR A 130 24.38 2.91 -18.18
C TYR A 130 24.08 4.20 -18.97
N GLU A 131 24.85 5.28 -18.80
CA GLU A 131 24.57 6.62 -19.30
C GLU A 131 24.26 6.65 -20.81
N SER A 132 25.03 5.87 -21.58
CA SER A 132 24.99 5.81 -23.04
C SER A 132 23.97 4.83 -23.60
N GLN A 133 23.41 3.94 -22.78
CA GLN A 133 22.48 2.89 -23.20
C GLN A 133 21.17 3.50 -23.71
N MET A 134 20.57 2.87 -24.70
CA MET A 134 19.27 3.21 -25.27
C MET A 134 18.16 2.41 -24.59
N PRO A 135 16.90 2.91 -24.54
CA PRO A 135 15.79 2.21 -23.91
C PRO A 135 15.57 0.77 -24.40
N THR A 136 15.88 0.50 -25.68
CA THR A 136 15.78 -0.84 -26.29
C THR A 136 16.80 -1.84 -25.76
N GLU A 137 17.87 -1.37 -25.13
CA GLU A 137 18.94 -2.19 -24.54
C GLU A 137 18.66 -2.51 -23.06
N LEU A 138 17.55 -1.99 -22.50
CA LEU A 138 17.20 -2.12 -21.10
C LEU A 138 16.06 -3.13 -20.87
N SER A 139 16.15 -3.88 -19.79
CA SER A 139 15.02 -4.68 -19.27
C SER A 139 13.87 -3.78 -18.82
N GLY A 140 12.65 -4.32 -18.71
CA GLY A 140 11.49 -3.56 -18.24
C GLY A 140 11.70 -2.90 -16.87
N GLY A 141 12.30 -3.63 -15.92
CA GLY A 141 12.64 -3.08 -14.59
C GLY A 141 13.70 -1.97 -14.65
N GLN A 142 14.68 -2.07 -15.55
CA GLN A 142 15.63 -0.98 -15.80
C GLN A 142 14.94 0.25 -16.41
N GLN A 143 14.01 0.06 -17.34
CA GLN A 143 13.26 1.17 -17.94
C GLN A 143 12.40 1.92 -16.90
N THR A 144 11.74 1.19 -16.00
CA THR A 144 10.97 1.78 -14.89
C THR A 144 11.88 2.59 -13.96
N ARG A 145 13.06 2.07 -13.62
CA ARG A 145 14.06 2.79 -12.82
C ARG A 145 14.51 4.10 -13.47
N VAL A 146 14.80 4.09 -14.77
CA VAL A 146 15.14 5.31 -15.51
C VAL A 146 13.97 6.31 -15.53
N ALA A 147 12.72 5.83 -15.67
CA ALA A 147 11.54 6.69 -15.62
C ALA A 147 11.35 7.33 -14.24
N LEU A 148 11.64 6.59 -13.17
CA LEU A 148 11.62 7.07 -11.79
C LEU A 148 12.69 8.15 -11.58
N ALA A 149 13.95 7.88 -11.95
CA ALA A 149 15.05 8.85 -11.91
C ALA A 149 14.72 10.14 -12.66
N ARG A 150 14.17 10.04 -13.88
CA ARG A 150 13.73 11.20 -14.67
C ARG A 150 12.70 12.06 -13.93
N ALA A 151 11.75 11.44 -13.25
CA ALA A 151 10.72 12.16 -12.51
C ALA A 151 11.26 12.81 -11.22
N LEU A 152 12.24 12.19 -10.58
CA LEU A 152 12.88 12.70 -9.36
C LEU A 152 13.91 13.81 -9.65
N ALA A 153 14.59 13.76 -10.80
CA ALA A 153 15.64 14.71 -11.19
C ALA A 153 15.19 16.18 -11.11
N VAL A 154 13.92 16.45 -11.46
CA VAL A 154 13.36 17.82 -11.49
C VAL A 154 12.89 18.34 -10.13
N LYS A 155 13.03 17.55 -9.05
CA LYS A 155 12.64 17.89 -7.67
C LYS A 155 11.21 18.47 -7.59
N PRO A 156 10.19 17.70 -8.02
CA PRO A 156 8.83 18.20 -8.10
C PRO A 156 8.25 18.45 -6.70
N LYS A 157 7.33 19.41 -6.56
CA LYS A 157 6.61 19.62 -5.28
C LYS A 157 5.69 18.45 -4.93
N MET A 158 5.23 17.74 -5.95
CA MET A 158 4.41 16.54 -5.82
C MET A 158 4.82 15.49 -6.86
N ILE A 159 4.88 14.24 -6.44
CA ILE A 159 5.13 13.11 -7.33
C ILE A 159 4.05 12.02 -7.20
N LEU A 160 3.66 11.44 -8.33
CA LEU A 160 2.67 10.39 -8.45
C LEU A 160 3.36 9.15 -9.03
N LEU A 161 3.48 8.09 -8.25
CA LEU A 161 4.19 6.88 -8.61
C LEU A 161 3.20 5.72 -8.75
N ASP A 162 3.03 5.21 -9.96
CA ASP A 162 2.09 4.12 -10.26
C ASP A 162 2.85 2.78 -10.31
N GLU A 163 2.86 2.02 -9.20
CA GLU A 163 3.61 0.77 -9.04
C GLU A 163 5.09 0.84 -9.46
N PRO A 164 5.86 1.82 -8.92
CA PRO A 164 7.23 2.10 -9.38
C PRO A 164 8.23 0.96 -9.15
N PHE A 165 7.91 0.00 -8.27
CA PHE A 165 8.84 -1.05 -7.85
C PHE A 165 8.38 -2.48 -8.18
N SER A 166 7.24 -2.64 -8.88
CA SER A 166 6.62 -3.94 -9.13
C SER A 166 7.43 -4.86 -10.06
N ALA A 167 8.23 -4.28 -10.95
CA ALA A 167 9.05 -5.02 -11.92
C ALA A 167 10.46 -5.40 -11.41
N LEU A 168 10.75 -5.15 -10.12
CA LEU A 168 12.05 -5.40 -9.50
C LEU A 168 12.01 -6.69 -8.66
N ASP A 169 13.16 -7.34 -8.49
CA ASP A 169 13.34 -8.40 -7.50
C ASP A 169 13.22 -7.85 -6.07
N ALA A 170 13.03 -8.73 -5.08
CA ALA A 170 12.67 -8.34 -3.72
C ALA A 170 13.75 -7.51 -3.01
N GLU A 171 15.02 -7.83 -3.20
CA GLU A 171 16.14 -7.15 -2.55
C GLU A 171 16.29 -5.73 -3.11
N LEU A 172 16.42 -5.61 -4.43
CA LEU A 172 16.54 -4.31 -5.10
C LEU A 172 15.29 -3.44 -4.90
N ARG A 173 14.09 -4.05 -4.83
CA ARG A 173 12.84 -3.35 -4.53
C ARG A 173 12.91 -2.67 -3.16
N ASN A 174 13.33 -3.39 -2.14
CA ASN A 174 13.40 -2.89 -0.77
C ASN A 174 14.43 -1.76 -0.62
N GLU A 175 15.61 -1.93 -1.21
CA GLU A 175 16.67 -0.91 -1.21
C GLU A 175 16.20 0.36 -1.93
N LEU A 176 15.76 0.24 -3.19
CA LEU A 176 15.35 1.39 -3.98
C LEU A 176 14.14 2.12 -3.37
N ARG A 177 13.19 1.37 -2.80
CA ARG A 177 12.05 1.96 -2.08
C ARG A 177 12.53 2.81 -0.91
N THR A 178 13.44 2.27 -0.10
CA THR A 178 14.00 2.97 1.06
C THR A 178 14.69 4.26 0.64
N ASP A 179 15.55 4.19 -0.38
CA ASP A 179 16.30 5.35 -0.88
C ASP A 179 15.39 6.42 -1.49
N VAL A 180 14.37 6.00 -2.26
CA VAL A 180 13.41 6.93 -2.86
C VAL A 180 12.55 7.60 -1.79
N VAL A 181 12.04 6.85 -0.80
CA VAL A 181 11.28 7.43 0.32
C VAL A 181 12.15 8.40 1.11
N ALA A 182 13.41 8.04 1.40
CA ALA A 182 14.34 8.91 2.09
C ALA A 182 14.59 10.21 1.30
N LEU A 183 14.80 10.12 -0.01
CA LEU A 183 14.96 11.28 -0.89
C LEU A 183 13.72 12.18 -0.88
N LEU A 184 12.52 11.61 -1.01
CA LEU A 184 11.27 12.36 -1.00
C LEU A 184 11.06 13.10 0.34
N ARG A 185 11.35 12.44 1.45
CA ARG A 185 11.31 13.04 2.79
C ARG A 185 12.33 14.17 2.92
N ALA A 186 13.57 13.96 2.49
CA ALA A 186 14.62 14.97 2.54
C ALA A 186 14.29 16.23 1.71
N GLN A 187 13.58 16.05 0.58
CA GLN A 187 13.14 17.15 -0.27
C GLN A 187 11.83 17.82 0.19
N GLY A 188 11.11 17.23 1.14
CA GLY A 188 9.76 17.67 1.52
C GLY A 188 8.74 17.51 0.39
N THR A 189 8.96 16.56 -0.51
CA THR A 189 8.11 16.30 -1.68
C THR A 189 6.87 15.52 -1.25
N THR A 190 5.67 16.04 -1.53
CA THR A 190 4.42 15.29 -1.32
C THR A 190 4.34 14.15 -2.33
N ALA A 191 3.96 12.95 -1.91
CA ALA A 191 3.94 11.79 -2.81
C ALA A 191 2.65 10.96 -2.70
N ILE A 192 2.22 10.39 -3.82
CA ILE A 192 1.27 9.27 -3.85
C ILE A 192 1.95 8.08 -4.49
N LEU A 193 2.05 6.97 -3.76
CA LEU A 193 2.61 5.71 -4.21
C LEU A 193 1.50 4.67 -4.34
N VAL A 194 1.23 4.22 -5.56
CA VAL A 194 0.38 3.05 -5.80
C VAL A 194 1.24 1.82 -5.63
N THR A 195 0.79 0.89 -4.80
CA THR A 195 1.39 -0.43 -4.67
C THR A 195 0.30 -1.48 -4.46
N HIS A 196 0.64 -2.72 -4.78
CA HIS A 196 -0.15 -3.91 -4.41
C HIS A 196 0.47 -4.63 -3.22
N ASP A 197 1.65 -4.22 -2.78
CA ASP A 197 2.37 -4.76 -1.65
C ASP A 197 1.92 -4.04 -0.37
N ARG A 198 1.43 -4.82 0.60
CA ARG A 198 0.86 -4.31 1.84
C ARG A 198 1.96 -3.77 2.76
N GLU A 199 3.08 -4.48 2.84
CA GLU A 199 4.21 -4.09 3.68
C GLU A 199 4.82 -2.78 3.16
N GLU A 200 4.92 -2.63 1.83
CA GLU A 200 5.36 -1.38 1.22
C GLU A 200 4.55 -0.17 1.66
N ALA A 201 3.23 -0.31 1.63
CA ALA A 201 2.34 0.77 2.01
C ALA A 201 2.46 1.11 3.50
N LEU A 202 2.58 0.10 4.37
CA LEU A 202 2.68 0.30 5.81
C LEU A 202 4.01 0.92 6.23
N VAL A 203 5.12 0.56 5.57
CA VAL A 203 6.47 1.05 5.91
C VAL A 203 6.75 2.43 5.30
N SER A 204 6.23 2.71 4.10
CA SER A 204 6.68 3.86 3.30
C SER A 204 5.85 5.13 3.50
N SER A 205 4.62 5.01 4.01
CA SER A 205 3.65 6.10 3.99
C SER A 205 3.36 6.69 5.37
N ASP A 206 3.08 7.99 5.39
CA ASP A 206 2.47 8.66 6.54
C ASP A 206 0.95 8.42 6.57
N LYS A 207 0.37 8.09 5.42
CA LYS A 207 -1.06 7.85 5.23
C LYS A 207 -1.33 6.72 4.23
N VAL A 208 -2.17 5.77 4.61
CA VAL A 208 -2.66 4.71 3.73
C VAL A 208 -4.09 5.05 3.28
N VAL A 209 -4.33 4.97 1.97
CA VAL A 209 -5.64 5.16 1.35
C VAL A 209 -6.06 3.83 0.72
N LEU A 210 -7.02 3.15 1.32
CA LEU A 210 -7.56 1.89 0.81
C LEU A 210 -8.74 2.16 -0.11
N MET A 211 -8.60 1.80 -1.37
CA MET A 211 -9.64 1.92 -2.38
C MET A 211 -10.32 0.59 -2.65
N ARG A 212 -11.65 0.64 -2.83
CA ARG A 212 -12.46 -0.48 -3.29
C ARG A 212 -13.63 0.03 -4.11
N ASP A 213 -13.89 -0.62 -5.25
CA ASP A 213 -15.02 -0.30 -6.13
C ASP A 213 -15.15 1.20 -6.47
N GLY A 214 -14.01 1.86 -6.75
CA GLY A 214 -13.97 3.27 -7.11
C GLY A 214 -14.14 4.26 -5.95
N LYS A 215 -14.20 3.77 -4.69
CA LYS A 215 -14.38 4.56 -3.47
C LYS A 215 -13.20 4.39 -2.52
N ILE A 216 -13.02 5.34 -1.60
CA ILE A 216 -12.16 5.15 -0.43
C ILE A 216 -12.95 4.31 0.56
N ALA A 217 -12.45 3.12 0.85
CA ALA A 217 -13.02 2.25 1.85
C ALA A 217 -12.55 2.68 3.25
N GLN A 218 -11.25 2.90 3.43
CA GLN A 218 -10.68 3.42 4.69
C GLN A 218 -9.44 4.26 4.38
N MET A 219 -9.16 5.23 5.23
CA MET A 219 -7.95 6.03 5.17
C MET A 219 -7.50 6.37 6.60
N GLY A 220 -6.19 6.33 6.84
CA GLY A 220 -5.59 6.63 8.14
C GLY A 220 -4.08 6.48 8.10
N THR A 221 -3.43 6.57 9.25
CA THR A 221 -2.02 6.16 9.38
C THR A 221 -1.88 4.66 9.13
N PRO A 222 -0.66 4.15 8.81
CA PRO A 222 -0.40 2.71 8.74
C PRO A 222 -0.91 1.93 9.95
N GLU A 223 -0.67 2.45 11.16
CA GLU A 223 -1.13 1.85 12.41
C GLU A 223 -2.67 1.83 12.50
N GLU A 224 -3.34 2.95 12.23
CA GLU A 224 -4.81 3.04 12.29
C GLU A 224 -5.49 2.05 11.34
N VAL A 225 -5.01 1.92 10.09
CA VAL A 225 -5.60 0.99 9.12
C VAL A 225 -5.28 -0.47 9.41
N TYR A 226 -4.20 -0.74 10.14
CA TYR A 226 -3.80 -2.08 10.54
C TYR A 226 -4.56 -2.53 11.80
N GLU A 227 -4.56 -1.69 12.82
CA GLU A 227 -5.06 -1.97 14.16
C GLU A 227 -6.57 -1.76 14.28
N SER A 228 -7.13 -0.80 13.55
CA SER A 228 -8.56 -0.46 13.61
C SER A 228 -9.21 -0.54 12.21
N PRO A 229 -9.21 -1.72 11.56
CA PRO A 229 -9.88 -1.88 10.28
C PRO A 229 -11.40 -1.71 10.44
N ILE A 230 -12.06 -1.00 9.52
CA ILE A 230 -13.51 -0.77 9.61
C ILE A 230 -14.36 -1.97 9.15
N SER A 231 -13.72 -2.99 8.55
CA SER A 231 -14.38 -4.23 8.13
C SER A 231 -13.39 -5.39 8.03
N PRO A 232 -13.86 -6.65 8.04
CA PRO A 232 -13.00 -7.81 7.82
C PRO A 232 -12.26 -7.76 6.49
N SER A 233 -12.90 -7.22 5.45
CA SER A 233 -12.28 -7.11 4.13
C SER A 233 -11.12 -6.11 4.10
N ILE A 234 -11.19 -5.07 4.93
CA ILE A 234 -10.10 -4.10 5.07
C ILE A 234 -8.95 -4.70 5.87
N ALA A 235 -9.24 -5.44 6.93
CA ALA A 235 -8.22 -6.15 7.70
C ALA A 235 -7.39 -7.09 6.81
N VAL A 236 -8.05 -7.89 5.96
CA VAL A 236 -7.40 -8.79 5.00
C VAL A 236 -6.62 -8.02 3.92
N SER A 237 -7.03 -6.78 3.60
CA SER A 237 -6.35 -5.96 2.60
C SER A 237 -5.06 -5.33 3.13
N THR A 238 -4.96 -5.11 4.44
CA THR A 238 -3.79 -4.49 5.10
C THR A 238 -2.78 -5.49 5.64
N GLY A 239 -3.15 -6.74 5.84
CA GLY A 239 -2.25 -7.79 6.31
C GLY A 239 -2.94 -9.15 6.40
N ASP A 240 -2.21 -10.15 6.88
CA ASP A 240 -2.84 -11.43 7.21
C ASP A 240 -3.87 -11.25 8.33
N ALA A 241 -5.00 -11.93 8.21
CA ALA A 241 -6.08 -11.87 9.16
C ALA A 241 -6.89 -13.16 9.14
N LEU A 242 -7.34 -13.58 10.32
CA LEU A 242 -8.35 -14.61 10.51
C LEU A 242 -9.69 -13.96 10.76
N VAL A 243 -10.68 -14.38 9.97
CA VAL A 243 -12.07 -13.97 10.14
C VAL A 243 -12.83 -15.16 10.67
N LEU A 244 -13.24 -15.10 11.94
CA LEU A 244 -13.94 -16.19 12.63
C LEU A 244 -15.37 -15.79 12.91
N ASP A 245 -16.32 -16.70 12.71
CA ASP A 245 -17.69 -16.50 13.18
C ASP A 245 -17.69 -16.24 14.69
N ALA A 246 -18.49 -15.27 15.11
CA ALA A 246 -18.57 -14.87 16.49
C ALA A 246 -20.00 -14.52 16.91
N GLN A 247 -20.26 -14.71 18.19
CA GLN A 247 -21.51 -14.35 18.85
C GLN A 247 -21.21 -13.38 19.98
N LYS A 248 -21.88 -12.23 19.97
CA LYS A 248 -21.81 -11.23 21.04
C LYS A 248 -22.98 -11.42 21.98
N PHE A 249 -22.72 -11.29 23.28
CA PHE A 249 -23.69 -11.45 24.36
C PHE A 249 -24.05 -10.10 24.98
N SER A 250 -25.17 -10.05 25.72
CA SER A 250 -25.70 -8.83 26.33
C SER A 250 -24.78 -8.19 27.37
N ASN A 251 -23.89 -8.96 27.99
CA ASN A 251 -22.85 -8.48 28.91
C ASN A 251 -21.61 -7.90 28.19
N GLY A 252 -21.60 -7.88 26.85
CA GLY A 252 -20.48 -7.40 26.03
C GLY A 252 -19.41 -8.46 25.74
N SER A 253 -19.52 -9.68 26.28
CA SER A 253 -18.60 -10.77 25.94
C SER A 253 -18.84 -11.24 24.50
N ILE A 254 -17.79 -11.78 23.88
CA ILE A 254 -17.83 -12.27 22.50
C ILE A 254 -17.26 -13.69 22.50
N SER A 255 -18.04 -14.65 21.99
CA SER A 255 -17.65 -16.05 21.82
C SER A 255 -17.29 -16.33 20.37
N TYR A 256 -16.16 -17.01 20.16
CA TYR A 256 -15.65 -17.46 18.86
C TYR A 256 -14.78 -18.71 19.07
N ALA A 257 -14.29 -19.32 18.00
CA ALA A 257 -13.69 -20.66 18.04
C ALA A 257 -12.48 -20.81 19.00
N ILE A 258 -11.81 -19.71 19.35
CA ILE A 258 -10.62 -19.72 20.24
C ILE A 258 -10.83 -18.89 21.53
N SER A 259 -12.06 -18.51 21.85
CA SER A 259 -12.40 -17.84 23.13
C SER A 259 -12.86 -18.85 24.18
N PRO A 260 -12.87 -18.49 25.48
CA PRO A 260 -13.58 -19.25 26.50
C PRO A 260 -15.06 -19.45 26.13
N SER A 261 -15.63 -20.60 26.50
CA SER A 261 -17.02 -20.93 26.22
C SER A 261 -17.98 -20.07 27.04
N ASN A 262 -18.98 -19.46 26.39
CA ASN A 262 -20.10 -18.76 27.05
C ASN A 262 -21.35 -19.67 27.12
N ALA A 263 -21.16 -20.95 27.49
CA ALA A 263 -22.25 -21.93 27.54
C ALA A 263 -23.43 -21.44 28.43
N GLY A 264 -24.64 -21.56 27.90
CA GLY A 264 -25.89 -21.23 28.62
C GLY A 264 -26.35 -19.78 28.54
N GLN A 265 -25.63 -18.89 27.84
CA GLN A 265 -26.09 -17.54 27.55
C GLN A 265 -26.72 -17.47 26.15
N THR A 266 -27.72 -16.60 25.97
CA THR A 266 -28.32 -16.35 24.65
C THR A 266 -27.53 -15.24 23.94
N PRO A 267 -27.06 -15.45 22.71
CA PRO A 267 -26.36 -14.42 21.96
C PRO A 267 -27.32 -13.29 21.59
N SER A 268 -26.87 -12.05 21.72
CA SER A 268 -27.62 -10.87 21.32
C SER A 268 -27.41 -10.51 19.85
N GLU A 269 -26.21 -10.80 19.31
CA GLU A 269 -25.83 -10.40 17.97
C GLU A 269 -24.84 -11.42 17.38
N SER A 270 -25.00 -11.74 16.10
CA SER A 270 -24.07 -12.60 15.35
C SER A 270 -23.19 -11.74 14.45
N GLY A 271 -21.93 -12.15 14.29
CA GLY A 271 -20.95 -11.39 13.53
C GLY A 271 -19.68 -12.17 13.28
N PHE A 272 -18.61 -11.42 13.09
CA PHE A 272 -17.27 -11.93 12.87
C PHE A 272 -16.29 -11.27 13.82
N VAL A 273 -15.28 -12.01 14.27
CA VAL A 273 -14.09 -11.44 14.90
C VAL A 273 -12.93 -11.52 13.92
N VAL A 274 -12.17 -10.44 13.84
CA VAL A 274 -10.91 -10.37 13.11
C VAL A 274 -9.75 -10.48 14.07
N ILE A 275 -8.86 -11.44 13.82
CA ILE A 275 -7.67 -11.71 14.63
C ILE A 275 -6.46 -11.71 13.70
N ARG A 276 -5.37 -11.09 14.12
CA ARG A 276 -4.10 -11.17 13.40
C ARG A 276 -3.32 -12.43 13.81
N PRO A 277 -2.62 -13.11 12.90
CA PRO A 277 -1.88 -14.32 13.25
C PRO A 277 -0.88 -14.13 14.41
N GLU A 278 -0.25 -12.96 14.50
CA GLU A 278 0.68 -12.59 15.58
C GLU A 278 -0.01 -12.32 16.93
N GLU A 279 -1.33 -12.20 16.96
CA GLU A 279 -2.11 -12.05 18.20
C GLU A 279 -2.45 -13.40 18.85
N ILE A 280 -2.04 -14.52 18.23
CA ILE A 280 -2.28 -15.87 18.72
C ILE A 280 -1.03 -16.40 19.40
N SER A 281 -1.12 -16.55 20.72
CA SER A 281 -0.08 -17.20 21.52
C SER A 281 -0.22 -18.72 21.42
N ILE A 282 0.91 -19.40 21.22
CA ILE A 282 0.99 -20.86 21.18
C ILE A 282 1.86 -21.34 22.33
N LYS A 283 1.34 -22.30 23.10
CA LYS A 283 2.05 -22.98 24.19
C LYS A 283 1.95 -24.49 24.03
N LYS A 284 2.88 -25.24 24.64
CA LYS A 284 2.80 -26.71 24.69
C LYS A 284 1.53 -27.15 25.43
N ALA A 285 1.03 -28.34 25.09
CA ALA A 285 -0.17 -28.93 25.70
C ALA A 285 -0.11 -28.95 27.24
N GLY A 286 -1.25 -28.78 27.89
CA GLY A 286 -1.39 -28.76 29.36
C GLY A 286 -1.41 -27.36 30.00
N THR A 287 -1.45 -26.30 29.19
CA THR A 287 -1.64 -24.91 29.62
C THR A 287 -3.07 -24.43 29.34
N THR A 288 -3.48 -23.28 29.90
CA THR A 288 -4.77 -22.64 29.58
C THR A 288 -4.86 -22.28 28.09
N GLY A 289 -6.01 -22.53 27.47
CA GLY A 289 -6.28 -22.22 26.04
C GLY A 289 -7.06 -23.31 25.32
N VAL A 290 -7.25 -23.14 24.02
CA VAL A 290 -7.96 -24.10 23.16
C VAL A 290 -6.97 -25.10 22.58
N ALA A 291 -7.27 -26.40 22.69
CA ALA A 291 -6.43 -27.44 22.14
C ALA A 291 -6.49 -27.45 20.59
N ALA A 292 -5.32 -27.46 19.96
CA ALA A 292 -5.18 -27.55 18.52
C ALA A 292 -4.01 -28.46 18.13
N THR A 293 -4.06 -29.02 16.93
CA THR A 293 -2.98 -29.83 16.36
C THR A 293 -2.24 -29.03 15.29
N LEU A 294 -0.92 -28.96 15.38
CA LEU A 294 -0.09 -28.34 14.36
C LEU A 294 -0.07 -29.23 13.10
N ILE A 295 -0.61 -28.73 11.99
CA ILE A 295 -0.70 -29.50 10.73
C ILE A 295 0.29 -29.01 9.66
N GLN A 296 0.74 -27.76 9.74
CA GLN A 296 1.72 -27.20 8.81
C GLN A 296 2.56 -26.12 9.52
N LEU A 297 3.83 -26.05 9.15
CA LEU A 297 4.80 -25.07 9.64
C LEU A 297 5.59 -24.55 8.44
N ASP A 298 5.42 -23.27 8.15
CA ASP A 298 6.14 -22.56 7.10
C ASP A 298 7.19 -21.64 7.75
N TYR A 299 8.48 -21.94 7.55
CA TYR A 299 9.60 -21.20 8.15
C TYR A 299 10.16 -20.14 7.20
N TYR A 300 10.23 -18.89 7.66
CA TYR A 300 10.73 -17.75 6.89
C TYR A 300 12.06 -17.20 7.44
N GLY A 301 12.78 -17.98 8.25
CA GLY A 301 14.09 -17.63 8.79
C GLY A 301 14.03 -16.79 10.08
N HIS A 302 13.28 -15.70 10.09
CA HIS A 302 13.11 -14.83 11.27
C HIS A 302 11.83 -15.13 12.06
N ASP A 303 10.85 -15.77 11.40
CA ASP A 303 9.61 -16.22 11.98
C ASP A 303 9.08 -17.49 11.29
N ALA A 304 7.95 -17.99 11.79
CA ALA A 304 7.16 -19.01 11.12
C ALA A 304 5.67 -18.73 11.19
N MET A 305 4.99 -19.16 10.13
CA MET A 305 3.54 -19.30 10.10
C MET A 305 3.17 -20.74 10.43
N LEU A 306 2.33 -20.90 11.46
CA LEU A 306 1.83 -22.18 11.92
C LEU A 306 0.36 -22.32 11.54
N VAL A 307 -0.01 -23.43 10.90
CA VAL A 307 -1.41 -23.78 10.62
C VAL A 307 -1.86 -24.86 11.59
N LEU A 308 -2.92 -24.55 12.32
CA LEU A 308 -3.40 -25.29 13.47
C LEU A 308 -4.83 -25.76 13.22
N LYS A 309 -5.13 -27.04 13.40
CA LYS A 309 -6.50 -27.56 13.36
C LYS A 309 -7.08 -27.57 14.77
N ILE A 310 -8.17 -26.83 15.02
CA ILE A 310 -8.86 -26.84 16.31
C ILE A 310 -9.51 -28.22 16.52
N ALA A 311 -9.31 -28.81 17.70
CA ALA A 311 -9.80 -30.16 18.02
C ALA A 311 -11.34 -30.29 17.94
N ASN A 312 -12.08 -29.22 18.24
CA ASN A 312 -13.54 -29.23 18.39
C ASN A 312 -14.32 -28.69 17.18
N ASP A 313 -13.69 -28.08 16.18
CA ASP A 313 -14.40 -27.31 15.13
C ASP A 313 -13.85 -27.53 13.71
N GLU A 314 -12.87 -28.41 13.51
CA GLU A 314 -12.12 -28.63 12.25
C GLU A 314 -11.53 -27.38 11.54
N LYS A 315 -11.81 -26.17 12.06
CA LYS A 315 -11.34 -24.90 11.54
C LYS A 315 -9.83 -24.81 11.64
N LEU A 316 -9.25 -24.23 10.59
CA LEU A 316 -7.82 -23.95 10.52
C LEU A 316 -7.56 -22.54 11.06
N ILE A 317 -6.65 -22.46 12.02
CA ILE A 317 -6.14 -21.23 12.59
C ILE A 317 -4.70 -21.04 12.12
N ARG A 318 -4.35 -19.80 11.79
CA ARG A 318 -3.00 -19.39 11.41
C ARG A 318 -2.44 -18.55 12.53
N ALA A 319 -1.22 -18.84 12.95
CA ALA A 319 -0.56 -18.10 14.01
C ALA A 319 0.89 -17.85 13.61
N ARG A 320 1.39 -16.64 13.89
CA ARG A 320 2.75 -16.24 13.54
C ARG A 320 3.60 -16.17 14.79
N ILE A 321 4.72 -16.87 14.80
CA ILE A 321 5.66 -16.91 15.93
C ILE A 321 7.04 -16.44 15.48
N SER A 322 7.72 -15.66 16.33
CA SER A 322 9.09 -15.21 16.08
C SER A 322 10.12 -16.14 16.73
N GLY A 323 11.31 -16.26 16.12
CA GLY A 323 12.47 -16.89 16.75
C GLY A 323 12.56 -18.41 16.61
N ALA A 324 13.21 -19.07 17.59
CA ALA A 324 13.48 -20.50 17.57
C ALA A 324 12.19 -21.32 17.70
N ILE A 325 12.00 -22.29 16.80
CA ILE A 325 10.77 -23.06 16.73
C ILE A 325 10.96 -24.40 17.43
N ASP A 326 10.30 -24.53 18.58
CA ASP A 326 10.27 -25.75 19.38
C ASP A 326 9.07 -26.66 19.07
N PHE A 327 8.41 -26.44 17.92
CA PHE A 327 7.21 -27.16 17.50
C PHE A 327 7.47 -28.02 16.26
N LYS A 328 6.77 -29.15 16.18
CA LYS A 328 6.78 -30.07 15.05
C LYS A 328 5.36 -30.33 14.57
N VAL A 329 5.20 -30.54 13.27
CA VAL A 329 3.93 -30.99 12.70
C VAL A 329 3.50 -32.29 13.41
N GLY A 330 2.26 -32.32 13.87
CA GLY A 330 1.70 -33.37 14.71
C GLY A 330 1.63 -33.01 16.20
N ASP A 331 2.34 -31.97 16.65
CA ASP A 331 2.29 -31.55 18.04
C ASP A 331 0.88 -31.07 18.43
N ILE A 332 0.47 -31.46 19.64
CA ILE A 332 -0.71 -30.89 20.29
C ILE A 332 -0.26 -29.67 21.08
N VAL A 333 -0.91 -28.54 20.81
CA VAL A 333 -0.61 -27.25 21.42
C VAL A 333 -1.87 -26.63 22.01
N SER A 334 -1.68 -25.69 22.93
CA SER A 334 -2.71 -24.81 23.44
C SER A 334 -2.58 -23.44 22.78
N ILE A 335 -3.70 -22.89 22.29
CA ILE A 335 -3.74 -21.56 21.67
C ILE A 335 -4.62 -20.59 22.43
N GLU A 336 -4.20 -19.34 22.47
CA GLU A 336 -4.88 -18.26 23.17
C GLU A 336 -4.79 -16.97 22.35
N HIS A 337 -5.90 -16.25 22.19
CA HIS A 337 -5.91 -14.94 21.56
C HIS A 337 -5.53 -13.87 22.60
N GLN A 338 -4.45 -13.12 22.35
CA GLN A 338 -3.90 -12.09 23.24
C GLN A 338 -4.06 -10.65 22.70
N GLY A 339 -4.69 -10.49 21.53
CA GLY A 339 -4.93 -9.21 20.88
C GLY A 339 -6.30 -8.60 21.20
N PRO A 340 -6.58 -7.40 20.66
CA PRO A 340 -7.89 -6.77 20.77
C PRO A 340 -8.94 -7.58 20.00
N VAL A 341 -10.12 -7.74 20.60
CA VAL A 341 -11.25 -8.42 19.95
C VAL A 341 -11.97 -7.45 19.01
N ARG A 342 -11.66 -7.56 17.71
CA ARG A 342 -12.27 -6.72 16.66
C ARG A 342 -13.54 -7.38 16.13
N PHE A 343 -14.70 -7.06 16.71
CA PHE A 343 -16.00 -7.62 16.32
C PHE A 343 -16.73 -6.76 15.27
N PHE A 344 -17.27 -7.42 14.25
CA PHE A 344 -18.07 -6.84 13.18
C PHE A 344 -19.41 -7.56 13.10
N ALA A 345 -20.51 -6.84 13.30
CA ALA A 345 -21.85 -7.39 13.16
C ALA A 345 -22.11 -7.90 11.73
N LYS A 346 -22.85 -9.00 11.61
CA LYS A 346 -23.33 -9.49 10.31
C LYS A 346 -24.53 -8.62 9.92
N MET A 347 -24.36 -7.80 8.88
CA MET A 347 -25.44 -6.99 8.30
C MET A 347 -26.56 -7.86 7.71
#